data_AF-A0A1V1P290-F1
#
_entry.id   AF-A0A1V1P290-F1
#
_cell.length_a   1.000
_cell.length_b   1.000
_cell.length_c   1.000
_cell.angle_alpha   90.00
_cell.angle_beta   90.00
_cell.angle_gamma   90.00
#
_symmetry.space_group_name_H-M   'P 1'
#
loop_
_entity.id
_entity.type
_entity.pdbx_description
1 polymer ?
#
loop_
_entity_poly.entity_id
_entity_poly.type
_entity_poly.pdbx_seq_one_letter_code
_entity_poly.pdbx_strand_id
1 'polypeptide(L)'
;MYGTAQVDIAMPDDQALKQISEEKYHLVYSGLEMAGLNGFDVYDQMRVSKLNSNTSFVIMSATDTPRQKDRFKHRGIQFYLTIPCSFKQFQNITEAVLHPDKPAEHLRFVIPKTTADFSVGNQTYKANLINIGIDSMDCEILCPGETAALIKDCGVSIQFPEQYGNVHIKNIKASLLRMTTKARLTDTMPQRLRTTWKFSFTGLDNQTALAKVINQAPRSQLDLYEDLENIYEINDRLTQANEALQDELHQLRIENDRLLKKIQSLESNIVEKHAIETVRLKDIPLSALINEAAKSAKDPKKLKIFKRLIDDNVAIRKTGVNG
;
A
#
# COMPACT_ATOMS: atom_id res chain seq x y z
N MET A 1 9.40 33.56 -30.22
CA MET A 1 10.87 33.40 -30.30
C MET A 1 11.35 32.98 -28.92
N TYR A 2 11.95 31.81 -28.78
CA TYR A 2 12.62 31.43 -27.54
C TYR A 2 13.98 32.13 -27.53
N GLY A 3 14.30 32.87 -26.48
CA GLY A 3 15.62 33.48 -26.32
C GLY A 3 16.71 32.40 -26.25
N THR A 4 17.95 32.75 -26.61
CA THR A 4 19.10 31.87 -26.42
C THR A 4 19.40 31.75 -24.92
N ALA A 5 19.42 30.53 -24.39
CA ALA A 5 19.91 30.29 -23.03
C ALA A 5 21.44 30.30 -23.02
N GLN A 6 22.03 31.01 -22.06
CA GLN A 6 23.45 30.94 -21.75
C GLN A 6 23.63 30.02 -20.53
N VAL A 7 24.64 29.16 -20.58
CA VAL A 7 24.94 28.19 -19.51
C VAL A 7 26.42 28.27 -19.20
N ASP A 8 26.72 28.56 -17.94
CA ASP A 8 28.07 28.56 -17.40
C ASP A 8 28.24 27.37 -16.46
N ILE A 9 29.42 26.74 -16.49
CA ILE A 9 29.75 25.56 -15.69
C ILE A 9 30.94 25.91 -14.81
N ALA A 10 30.79 25.72 -13.50
CA ALA A 10 31.84 25.93 -12.51
C ALA A 10 32.25 24.61 -11.86
N MET A 11 33.56 24.42 -11.70
CA MET A 11 34.12 23.33 -10.91
C MET A 11 34.39 23.80 -9.46
N PRO A 12 34.55 22.88 -8.49
CA PRO A 12 34.58 23.21 -7.06
C PRO A 12 35.77 24.06 -6.59
N ASP A 13 36.81 24.19 -7.42
CA ASP A 13 38.08 24.87 -7.11
C ASP A 13 37.90 26.41 -7.11
N ASP A 14 37.08 26.93 -6.19
CA ASP A 14 36.77 28.35 -5.93
C ASP A 14 36.14 29.15 -7.08
N GLN A 15 36.01 28.57 -8.28
CA GLN A 15 35.45 29.25 -9.45
C GLN A 15 33.94 29.55 -9.30
N ALA A 16 33.19 28.65 -8.65
CA ALA A 16 31.74 28.80 -8.49
C ALA A 16 31.37 30.05 -7.68
N LEU A 17 32.02 30.28 -6.54
CA LEU A 17 31.74 31.45 -5.70
C LEU A 17 32.18 32.74 -6.38
N LYS A 18 33.30 32.71 -7.09
CA LYS A 18 33.76 33.85 -7.88
C LYS A 18 32.72 34.23 -8.95
N GLN A 19 32.26 33.26 -9.76
CA GLN A 19 31.23 33.49 -10.77
C GLN A 19 29.92 34.01 -10.16
N ILE A 20 29.44 33.42 -9.06
CA ILE A 20 28.25 33.89 -8.33
C ILE A 20 28.40 35.32 -7.78
N SER A 21 29.63 35.77 -7.54
CA SER A 21 29.91 37.13 -7.07
C SER A 21 30.04 38.16 -8.20
N GLU A 22 30.43 37.72 -9.40
CA GLU A 22 30.72 38.58 -10.56
C GLU A 22 29.54 38.68 -11.53
N GLU A 23 28.69 37.65 -11.62
CA GLU A 23 27.62 37.54 -12.61
C GLU A 23 26.25 37.34 -11.97
N LYS A 24 25.20 37.79 -12.66
CA LYS A 24 23.81 37.57 -12.25
C LYS A 24 23.21 36.41 -13.03
N TYR A 25 22.73 35.41 -12.30
CA TYR A 25 22.06 34.25 -12.87
C TYR A 25 20.55 34.31 -12.64
N HIS A 26 19.79 33.66 -13.51
CA HIS A 26 18.35 33.46 -13.33
C HIS A 26 18.04 32.19 -12.53
N LEU A 27 18.92 31.20 -12.63
CA LEU A 27 18.79 29.88 -12.03
C LEU A 27 20.18 29.29 -11.82
N VAL A 28 20.41 28.71 -10.66
CA VAL A 28 21.65 27.98 -10.34
C VAL A 28 21.31 26.55 -9.94
N TYR A 29 22.01 25.60 -10.57
CA TYR A 29 22.03 24.20 -10.17
C TYR A 29 23.32 23.93 -9.40
N SER A 30 23.24 23.22 -8.27
CA SER A 30 24.41 22.88 -7.47
C SER A 30 24.33 21.45 -6.97
N GLY A 31 25.41 20.69 -7.15
CA GLY A 31 25.55 19.38 -6.53
C GLY A 31 25.54 19.51 -5.01
N LEU A 32 24.81 18.64 -4.33
CA LEU A 32 24.77 18.64 -2.86
C LEU A 32 26.13 18.28 -2.29
N GLU A 33 26.72 17.21 -2.83
CA GLU A 33 28.00 16.65 -2.40
C GLU A 33 29.04 16.97 -3.48
N MET A 34 29.90 17.95 -3.22
CA MET A 34 31.03 18.31 -4.06
C MET A 34 32.29 18.38 -3.19
N ALA A 35 33.46 18.17 -3.79
CA ALA A 35 34.72 18.29 -3.08
C ALA A 35 34.97 19.75 -2.68
N GLY A 36 35.32 20.01 -1.41
CA GLY A 36 35.63 21.35 -0.91
C GLY A 36 34.41 22.17 -0.51
N LEU A 37 33.50 22.43 -1.45
CA LEU A 37 32.34 23.32 -1.24
C LEU A 37 31.03 22.56 -1.44
N ASN A 38 30.22 22.37 -0.40
CA ASN A 38 28.96 21.63 -0.56
C ASN A 38 27.84 22.54 -1.11
N GLY A 39 26.76 21.95 -1.64
CA GLY A 39 25.66 22.71 -2.23
C GLY A 39 24.91 23.63 -1.26
N PHE A 40 24.96 23.34 0.05
CA PHE A 40 24.42 24.24 1.06
C PHE A 40 25.28 25.49 1.26
N ASP A 41 26.60 25.36 1.21
CA ASP A 41 27.52 26.49 1.32
C ASP A 41 27.32 27.44 0.13
N VAL A 42 27.14 26.89 -1.08
CA VAL A 42 26.79 27.69 -2.28
C VAL A 42 25.47 28.43 -2.08
N TYR A 43 24.44 27.77 -1.55
CA TYR A 43 23.15 28.41 -1.26
C TYR A 43 23.30 29.56 -0.27
N ASP A 44 24.01 29.35 0.85
CA ASP A 44 24.21 30.36 1.88
C ASP A 44 24.96 31.58 1.30
N GLN A 45 25.99 31.36 0.47
CA GLN A 45 26.73 32.42 -0.22
C GLN A 45 25.87 33.17 -1.24
N MET A 46 25.00 32.48 -1.98
CA MET A 46 24.05 33.13 -2.88
C MET A 46 23.08 34.04 -2.13
N ARG A 47 22.61 33.65 -0.93
CA ARG A 47 21.65 34.45 -0.15
C ARG A 47 22.25 35.75 0.37
N VAL A 48 23.57 35.80 0.61
CA VAL A 48 24.28 37.05 0.97
C VAL A 48 24.80 37.83 -0.24
N SER A 49 24.75 37.25 -1.45
CA SER A 49 25.18 37.91 -2.68
C SER A 49 24.26 39.08 -3.06
N LYS A 50 24.85 40.22 -3.38
CA LYS A 50 24.11 41.39 -3.88
C LYS A 50 23.43 41.12 -5.22
N LEU A 51 24.03 40.29 -6.08
CA LEU A 51 23.52 40.00 -7.41
C LEU A 51 22.50 38.86 -7.43
N ASN A 52 22.71 37.84 -6.57
CA ASN A 52 22.02 36.56 -6.66
C ASN A 52 21.16 36.19 -5.43
N SER A 53 20.94 37.10 -4.49
CA SER A 53 20.12 36.86 -3.28
C SER A 53 18.69 36.39 -3.55
N ASN A 54 18.12 36.76 -4.71
CA ASN A 54 16.79 36.35 -5.16
C ASN A 54 16.82 35.32 -6.29
N THR A 55 18.00 34.86 -6.69
CA THR A 55 18.13 33.87 -7.76
C THR A 55 17.58 32.53 -7.30
N SER A 56 16.87 31.86 -8.21
CA SER A 56 16.34 30.53 -7.93
C SER A 56 17.46 29.50 -7.86
N PHE A 57 17.32 28.57 -6.91
CA PHE A 57 18.35 27.58 -6.61
C PHE A 57 17.77 26.19 -6.59
N VAL A 58 18.43 25.27 -7.30
CA VAL A 58 18.06 23.85 -7.37
C VAL A 58 19.23 23.01 -6.87
N ILE A 59 19.04 22.28 -5.78
CA ILE A 59 20.02 21.30 -5.32
C ILE A 59 19.90 20.03 -6.16
N MET A 60 21.03 19.50 -6.62
CA MET A 60 21.12 18.20 -7.27
C MET A 60 21.71 17.18 -6.28
N SER A 61 21.01 16.07 -6.01
CA SER A 61 21.52 15.04 -5.08
C SER A 61 21.38 13.63 -5.61
N ALA A 62 22.32 12.75 -5.27
CA ALA A 62 22.26 11.33 -5.61
C ALA A 62 21.18 10.56 -4.81
N THR A 63 20.74 11.11 -3.68
CA THR A 63 19.77 10.50 -2.77
C THR A 63 18.56 11.39 -2.58
N ASP A 64 17.43 10.76 -2.25
CA ASP A 64 16.16 11.44 -2.03
C ASP A 64 15.51 10.91 -0.76
N THR A 65 16.21 11.10 0.36
CA THR A 65 15.76 10.61 1.66
C THR A 65 14.88 11.66 2.36
N PRO A 66 13.86 11.28 3.16
CA PRO A 66 13.03 12.25 3.90
C PRO A 66 13.86 13.19 4.77
N ARG A 67 14.87 12.66 5.47
CA ARG A 67 15.81 13.43 6.29
C ARG A 67 16.52 14.53 5.49
N GLN A 68 16.82 14.28 4.23
CA GLN A 68 17.50 15.23 3.35
C GLN A 68 16.55 16.29 2.80
N LYS A 69 15.32 15.91 2.43
CA LYS A 69 14.25 16.87 2.10
C LYS A 69 13.98 17.81 3.29
N ASP A 70 13.95 17.27 4.51
CA ASP A 70 13.82 18.06 5.72
C ASP A 70 14.96 19.06 5.85
N ARG A 71 16.21 18.65 5.60
CA ARG A 71 17.35 19.58 5.60
C ARG A 71 17.20 20.71 4.57
N PHE A 72 16.71 20.41 3.37
CA PHE A 72 16.44 21.42 2.35
C PHE A 72 15.38 22.41 2.83
N LYS A 73 14.27 21.91 3.35
CA LYS A 73 13.15 22.72 3.88
C LYS A 73 13.58 23.62 5.03
N HIS A 74 14.35 23.11 6.00
CA HIS A 74 14.84 23.90 7.14
C HIS A 74 15.76 25.05 6.72
N ARG A 75 16.42 24.94 5.56
CA ARG A 75 17.24 26.02 4.99
C ARG A 75 16.48 26.91 4.00
N GLY A 76 15.20 26.68 3.76
CA GLY A 76 14.41 27.46 2.80
C GLY A 76 14.70 27.13 1.35
N ILE A 77 15.26 25.95 1.07
CA ILE A 77 15.52 25.47 -0.29
C ILE A 77 14.23 24.81 -0.81
N GLN A 78 13.64 25.43 -1.83
CA GLN A 78 12.33 25.03 -2.37
C GLN A 78 12.42 23.95 -3.45
N PHE A 79 13.53 23.90 -4.20
CA PHE A 79 13.68 23.05 -5.37
C PHE A 79 14.90 22.15 -5.25
N TYR A 80 14.73 20.89 -5.63
CA TYR A 80 15.80 19.91 -5.71
C TYR A 80 15.51 18.91 -6.84
N LEU A 81 16.56 18.22 -7.29
CA LEU A 81 16.53 17.28 -8.39
C LEU A 81 17.42 16.07 -8.06
N THR A 82 16.81 14.89 -8.00
CA THR A 82 17.53 13.64 -7.73
C THR A 82 18.25 13.15 -8.99
N ILE A 83 19.54 12.86 -8.90
CA ILE A 83 20.37 12.34 -9.99
C ILE A 83 20.66 10.84 -9.82
N PRO A 84 20.73 10.06 -10.93
CA PRO A 84 20.50 10.47 -12.31
C PRO A 84 19.03 10.87 -12.56
N CYS A 85 18.82 11.87 -13.42
CA CYS A 85 17.48 12.33 -13.81
C CYS A 85 17.27 12.20 -15.32
N SER A 86 16.01 12.08 -15.74
CA SER A 86 15.64 12.17 -17.15
C SER A 86 15.61 13.62 -17.62
N PHE A 87 15.82 13.85 -18.92
CA PHE A 87 15.69 15.17 -19.54
C PHE A 87 14.34 15.83 -19.23
N LYS A 88 13.26 15.06 -19.18
CA LYS A 88 11.93 15.55 -18.84
C LYS A 88 11.82 16.05 -17.40
N GLN A 89 12.43 15.34 -16.44
CA GLN A 89 12.46 15.79 -15.04
C GLN A 89 13.26 17.09 -14.90
N PHE A 90 14.42 17.16 -15.57
CA PHE A 90 15.21 18.38 -15.63
C PHE A 90 14.42 19.55 -16.24
N GLN A 91 13.80 19.35 -17.41
CA GLN A 91 12.97 20.36 -18.06
C GLN A 91 11.83 20.85 -17.16
N ASN A 92 11.11 19.93 -16.51
CA ASN A 92 10.01 20.27 -15.63
C ASN A 92 10.46 21.13 -14.43
N ILE A 93 11.57 20.79 -13.79
CA ILE A 93 12.07 21.59 -12.65
C ILE A 93 12.56 22.96 -13.14
N THR A 94 13.24 23.03 -14.28
CA THR A 94 13.67 24.30 -14.89
C THR A 94 12.48 25.22 -15.18
N GLU A 95 11.43 24.68 -15.81
CA GLU A 95 10.22 25.44 -16.14
C GLU A 95 9.48 25.92 -14.89
N ALA A 96 9.33 25.05 -13.89
CA ALA A 96 8.68 25.41 -12.62
C ALA A 96 9.43 26.53 -11.89
N VAL A 97 10.77 26.53 -12.00
CA VAL A 97 11.63 27.49 -11.31
C VAL A 97 11.70 28.84 -12.02
N LEU A 98 11.77 28.85 -13.36
CA LEU A 98 11.87 30.07 -14.16
C LEU A 98 10.51 30.74 -14.39
N HIS A 99 9.41 30.00 -14.22
CA HIS A 99 8.06 30.51 -14.44
C HIS A 99 7.14 30.17 -13.26
N PRO A 100 7.41 30.71 -12.05
CA PRO A 100 6.58 30.42 -10.87
C PRO A 100 5.13 30.90 -11.03
N ASP A 101 4.90 31.91 -11.87
CA ASP A 101 3.56 32.46 -12.15
C ASP A 101 2.76 31.61 -13.14
N LYS A 102 3.43 30.75 -13.92
CA LYS A 102 2.69 29.78 -14.72
C LYS A 102 2.08 28.81 -13.72
N PRO A 103 0.74 28.67 -13.72
CA PRO A 103 0.13 27.58 -12.96
C PRO A 103 0.85 26.31 -13.40
N ALA A 104 0.98 25.38 -12.48
CA ALA A 104 1.55 24.07 -12.71
C ALA A 104 0.71 23.22 -13.70
N GLU A 105 0.35 23.78 -14.86
CA GLU A 105 -0.44 23.19 -15.94
C GLU A 105 0.19 21.90 -16.46
N HIS A 106 1.50 21.73 -16.24
CA HIS A 106 2.23 20.52 -16.62
C HIS A 106 2.46 19.54 -15.47
N LEU A 107 2.15 19.91 -14.22
CA LEU A 107 2.22 18.94 -13.12
C LEU A 107 1.09 17.93 -13.27
N ARG A 108 1.50 16.67 -13.33
CA ARG A 108 0.60 15.54 -13.39
C ARG A 108 0.73 14.77 -12.09
N PHE A 109 -0.39 14.56 -11.44
CA PHE A 109 -0.50 13.95 -10.14
C PHE A 109 -0.99 12.52 -10.31
N VAL A 110 -0.35 11.58 -9.61
CA VAL A 110 -0.83 10.20 -9.51
C VAL A 110 -1.70 10.12 -8.28
N ILE A 111 -2.99 9.86 -8.46
CA ILE A 111 -3.96 9.76 -7.37
C ILE A 111 -4.49 8.32 -7.35
N PRO A 112 -3.95 7.45 -6.48
CA PRO A 112 -4.28 6.03 -6.46
C PRO A 112 -5.79 5.79 -6.32
N LYS A 113 -6.28 4.67 -6.86
CA LYS A 113 -7.70 4.25 -6.77
C LYS A 113 -8.71 5.26 -7.35
N THR A 114 -8.25 6.21 -8.16
CA THR A 114 -9.14 7.13 -8.87
C THR A 114 -9.65 6.47 -10.14
N THR A 115 -10.96 6.49 -10.33
CA THR A 115 -11.63 5.94 -11.51
C THR A 115 -12.27 7.06 -12.32
N ALA A 116 -12.37 6.86 -13.63
CA ALA A 116 -13.07 7.75 -14.53
C ALA A 116 -14.08 6.96 -15.38
N ASP A 117 -15.28 7.51 -15.53
CA ASP A 117 -16.34 6.98 -16.37
C ASP A 117 -16.53 7.91 -17.58
N PHE A 118 -16.38 7.37 -18.78
CA PHE A 118 -16.54 8.07 -20.05
C PHE A 118 -17.91 7.80 -20.64
N SER A 119 -18.75 8.82 -20.76
CA SER A 119 -20.06 8.76 -21.40
C SER A 119 -19.96 9.16 -22.87
N VAL A 120 -20.12 8.18 -23.76
CA VAL A 120 -20.07 8.37 -25.22
C VAL A 120 -21.36 7.83 -25.84
N GLY A 121 -22.23 8.73 -26.31
CA GLY A 121 -23.57 8.35 -26.74
C GLY A 121 -24.34 7.62 -25.63
N ASN A 122 -24.76 6.38 -25.87
CA ASN A 122 -25.48 5.55 -24.91
C ASN A 122 -24.59 4.57 -24.13
N GLN A 123 -23.26 4.67 -24.28
CA GLN A 123 -22.31 3.76 -23.64
C GLN A 123 -21.49 4.47 -22.58
N THR A 124 -21.13 3.73 -21.53
CA THR A 124 -20.22 4.20 -20.49
C THR A 124 -19.00 3.28 -20.43
N TYR A 125 -17.81 3.85 -20.56
CA TYR A 125 -16.54 3.11 -20.44
C TYR A 125 -15.88 3.45 -19.11
N LYS A 126 -15.52 2.41 -18.36
CA LYS A 126 -14.76 2.56 -17.11
C LYS A 126 -13.27 2.64 -17.41
N ALA A 127 -12.58 3.51 -16.70
CA ALA A 127 -11.16 3.71 -16.83
C ALA A 127 -10.48 3.87 -15.47
N ASN A 128 -9.24 3.39 -15.40
CA ASN A 128 -8.36 3.64 -14.28
C ASN A 128 -7.53 4.89 -14.60
N LEU A 129 -7.59 5.90 -13.73
CA LEU A 129 -6.79 7.11 -13.89
C LEU A 129 -5.32 6.78 -13.61
N ILE A 130 -4.42 7.14 -14.53
CA ILE A 130 -2.97 6.97 -14.35
C ILE A 130 -2.40 8.23 -13.72
N ASN A 131 -2.71 9.37 -14.32
CA ASN A 131 -2.32 10.68 -13.82
C ASN A 131 -3.32 11.76 -14.26
N ILE A 132 -3.34 12.87 -13.53
CA ILE A 132 -4.23 13.99 -13.81
C ILE A 132 -3.51 15.30 -13.56
N GLY A 133 -3.66 16.23 -14.50
CA GLY A 133 -3.34 17.65 -14.33
C GLY A 133 -4.63 18.46 -14.28
N ILE A 134 -4.49 19.77 -14.18
CA ILE A 134 -5.65 20.67 -14.08
C ILE A 134 -6.51 20.68 -15.36
N ASP A 135 -5.89 20.45 -16.52
CA ASP A 135 -6.51 20.57 -17.84
C ASP A 135 -6.54 19.26 -18.62
N SER A 136 -5.92 18.20 -18.10
CA SER A 136 -5.75 16.95 -18.84
C SER A 136 -5.57 15.75 -17.91
N MET A 137 -5.79 14.55 -18.45
CA MET A 137 -5.52 13.30 -17.74
C MET A 137 -4.99 12.21 -18.66
N ASP A 138 -4.20 11.30 -18.10
CA ASP A 138 -3.96 9.99 -18.68
C ASP A 138 -4.79 8.94 -17.94
N CYS A 139 -5.40 8.04 -18.68
CA CYS A 139 -6.11 6.89 -18.12
C CYS A 139 -5.90 5.64 -18.95
N GLU A 140 -6.21 4.51 -18.34
CA GLU A 140 -6.32 3.22 -19.01
C GLU A 140 -7.76 2.76 -19.05
N ILE A 141 -8.26 2.58 -20.27
CA ILE A 141 -9.64 2.20 -20.55
C ILE A 141 -9.67 0.73 -20.94
N LEU A 142 -10.58 -0.03 -20.34
CA LEU A 142 -10.94 -1.37 -20.78
C LEU A 142 -12.05 -1.23 -21.83
N CYS A 143 -11.71 -1.51 -23.09
CA CYS A 143 -12.63 -1.40 -24.21
C CYS A 143 -12.82 -2.76 -24.87
N PRO A 144 -13.85 -3.53 -24.47
CA PRO A 144 -14.17 -4.79 -25.13
C PRO A 144 -15.00 -4.58 -26.42
N GLY A 145 -14.95 -3.41 -27.07
CA GLY A 145 -15.85 -3.06 -28.17
C GLY A 145 -15.27 -2.06 -29.17
N GLU A 146 -16.12 -1.49 -30.02
CA GLU A 146 -15.72 -0.50 -31.03
C GLU A 146 -15.10 0.75 -30.40
N THR A 147 -13.85 1.02 -30.76
CA THR A 147 -13.09 2.17 -30.24
C THR A 147 -13.36 3.47 -30.98
N ALA A 148 -13.97 3.41 -32.18
CA ALA A 148 -14.23 4.58 -33.01
C ALA A 148 -15.11 5.62 -32.29
N ALA A 149 -15.96 5.18 -31.36
CA ALA A 149 -16.80 6.08 -30.55
C ALA A 149 -15.96 7.02 -29.66
N LEU A 150 -14.82 6.57 -29.13
CA LEU A 150 -13.95 7.34 -28.24
C LEU A 150 -13.27 8.54 -28.92
N ILE A 151 -13.28 8.62 -30.25
CA ILE A 151 -12.66 9.73 -30.98
C ILE A 151 -13.48 11.02 -30.83
N LYS A 152 -14.78 10.90 -30.54
CA LYS A 152 -15.68 12.05 -30.36
C LYS A 152 -15.48 12.68 -28.97
N ASP A 153 -15.76 13.97 -28.88
CA ASP A 153 -15.90 14.65 -27.59
C ASP A 153 -16.92 13.90 -26.72
N CYS A 154 -16.59 13.73 -25.44
CA CYS A 154 -17.40 12.95 -24.51
C CYS A 154 -17.54 13.63 -23.15
N GLY A 155 -18.48 13.14 -22.35
CA GLY A 155 -18.59 13.51 -20.94
C GLY A 155 -17.74 12.58 -20.09
N VAL A 156 -16.99 13.13 -19.15
CA VAL A 156 -16.17 12.37 -18.20
C VAL A 156 -16.63 12.66 -16.78
N SER A 157 -16.86 11.60 -16.00
CA SER A 157 -17.04 11.72 -14.55
C SER A 157 -15.86 11.08 -13.84
N ILE A 158 -15.26 11.78 -12.87
CA ILE A 158 -14.08 11.34 -12.14
C ILE A 158 -14.45 11.19 -10.67
N GLN A 159 -14.13 10.04 -10.10
CA GLN A 159 -14.36 9.72 -8.70
C GLN A 159 -13.03 9.54 -7.97
N PHE A 160 -12.75 10.44 -7.04
CA PHE A 160 -11.58 10.40 -6.17
C PHE A 160 -11.88 9.64 -4.88
N PRO A 161 -10.89 8.98 -4.25
CA PRO A 161 -11.11 8.24 -3.02
C PRO A 161 -11.33 9.15 -1.80
N GLU A 162 -11.78 8.54 -0.70
CA GLU A 162 -12.17 9.23 0.54
C GLU A 162 -11.07 10.11 1.14
N GLN A 163 -9.81 9.68 1.03
CA GLN A 163 -8.65 10.46 1.49
C GLN A 163 -8.49 11.83 0.80
N TYR A 164 -9.14 12.04 -0.35
CA TYR A 164 -9.25 13.33 -1.05
C TYR A 164 -10.66 13.93 -0.96
N GLY A 165 -11.42 13.54 0.07
CA GLY A 165 -12.76 14.06 0.36
C GLY A 165 -13.90 13.43 -0.43
N ASN A 166 -13.70 12.26 -1.05
CA ASN A 166 -14.71 11.58 -1.89
C ASN A 166 -15.30 12.51 -2.96
N VAL A 167 -14.46 13.38 -3.52
CA VAL A 167 -14.87 14.35 -4.53
C VAL A 167 -15.30 13.60 -5.80
N HIS A 168 -16.48 13.95 -6.31
CA HIS A 168 -17.00 13.42 -7.57
C HIS A 168 -17.24 14.57 -8.54
N ILE A 169 -16.41 14.64 -9.58
CA ILE A 169 -16.55 15.64 -10.64
C ILE A 169 -17.33 15.00 -11.77
N LYS A 170 -18.49 15.57 -12.11
CA LYS A 170 -19.44 14.93 -13.04
C LYS A 170 -19.47 15.65 -14.38
N ASN A 171 -19.57 14.86 -15.44
CA ASN A 171 -19.88 15.29 -16.80
C ASN A 171 -18.99 16.45 -17.31
N ILE A 172 -17.68 16.36 -17.09
CA ILE A 172 -16.69 17.27 -17.66
C ILE A 172 -16.58 16.96 -19.15
N LYS A 173 -16.69 17.96 -20.01
CA LYS A 173 -16.44 17.75 -21.44
C LYS A 173 -14.95 17.42 -21.64
N ALA A 174 -14.65 16.37 -22.39
CA ALA A 174 -13.27 15.96 -22.67
C ALA A 174 -13.05 15.62 -24.15
N SER A 175 -11.87 15.95 -24.65
CA SER A 175 -11.41 15.67 -26.01
C SER A 175 -10.18 14.75 -25.99
N LEU A 176 -10.18 13.71 -26.82
CA LEU A 176 -9.09 12.75 -26.92
C LEU A 176 -7.87 13.40 -27.60
N LEU A 177 -6.74 13.47 -26.90
CA LEU A 177 -5.48 13.98 -27.46
C LEU A 177 -4.60 12.87 -28.05
N ARG A 178 -4.56 11.72 -27.38
CA ARG A 178 -3.69 10.61 -27.75
C ARG A 178 -4.31 9.29 -27.33
N MET A 179 -4.12 8.27 -28.15
CA MET A 179 -4.53 6.90 -27.87
C MET A 179 -3.41 5.93 -28.26
N THR A 180 -3.15 4.94 -27.42
CA THR A 180 -2.16 3.89 -27.67
C THR A 180 -2.68 2.55 -27.18
N THR A 181 -2.65 1.53 -28.04
CA THR A 181 -3.06 0.18 -27.67
C THR A 181 -2.04 -0.47 -26.74
N LYS A 182 -2.50 -0.95 -25.58
CA LYS A 182 -1.67 -1.68 -24.60
C LYS A 182 -1.85 -3.19 -24.67
N ALA A 183 -3.06 -3.65 -24.96
CA ALA A 183 -3.37 -5.06 -25.18
C ALA A 183 -4.44 -5.19 -26.26
N ARG A 184 -4.41 -6.32 -26.98
CA ARG A 184 -5.36 -6.67 -28.03
C ARG A 184 -6.08 -7.96 -27.66
N LEU A 185 -7.38 -8.01 -27.88
CA LEU A 185 -8.18 -9.23 -27.77
C LEU A 185 -8.05 -10.06 -29.05
N THR A 186 -8.06 -9.39 -30.20
CA THR A 186 -7.79 -9.96 -31.54
C THR A 186 -6.90 -8.99 -32.32
N ASP A 187 -6.41 -9.39 -33.49
CA ASP A 187 -5.54 -8.55 -34.32
C ASP A 187 -6.12 -7.18 -34.64
N THR A 188 -7.45 -7.05 -34.71
CA THR A 188 -8.14 -5.79 -35.02
C THR A 188 -8.81 -5.14 -33.81
N MET A 189 -8.95 -5.87 -32.69
CA MET A 189 -9.74 -5.43 -31.55
C MET A 189 -8.86 -5.14 -30.32
N PRO A 190 -8.64 -3.87 -29.97
CA PRO A 190 -7.93 -3.53 -28.75
C PRO A 190 -8.77 -3.94 -27.53
N GLN A 191 -8.13 -4.47 -26.50
CA GLN A 191 -8.76 -4.80 -25.22
C GLN A 191 -8.51 -3.72 -24.18
N ARG A 192 -7.28 -3.17 -24.18
CA ARG A 192 -6.80 -2.18 -23.22
C ARG A 192 -6.15 -1.03 -23.98
N LEU A 193 -6.62 0.17 -23.72
CA LEU A 193 -6.12 1.40 -24.32
C LEU A 193 -5.51 2.29 -23.24
N ARG A 194 -4.41 2.94 -23.57
CA ARG A 194 -3.91 4.09 -22.82
C ARG A 194 -4.26 5.35 -23.59
N THR A 195 -4.97 6.26 -22.94
CA THR A 195 -5.50 7.46 -23.57
C THR A 195 -5.10 8.71 -22.78
N THR A 196 -4.86 9.81 -23.49
CA THR A 196 -4.66 11.14 -22.92
C THR A 196 -5.83 12.02 -23.34
N TRP A 197 -6.47 12.68 -22.40
CA TRP A 197 -7.66 13.51 -22.59
C TRP A 197 -7.40 14.94 -22.13
N LYS A 198 -7.97 15.91 -22.84
CA LYS A 198 -8.01 17.33 -22.43
C LYS A 198 -9.40 17.67 -21.92
N PHE A 199 -9.48 18.33 -20.77
CA PHE A 199 -10.72 18.82 -20.20
C PHE A 199 -11.15 20.14 -20.85
N SER A 200 -12.45 20.35 -20.89
CA SER A 200 -13.10 21.61 -21.21
C SER A 200 -14.17 21.86 -20.15
N PHE A 201 -13.86 22.71 -19.17
CA PHE A 201 -14.78 23.04 -18.09
C PHE A 201 -15.83 24.03 -18.59
N THR A 202 -17.09 23.72 -18.36
CA THR A 202 -18.22 24.63 -18.62
C THR A 202 -18.57 25.51 -17.42
N GLY A 203 -17.95 25.28 -16.25
CA GLY A 203 -18.16 26.04 -15.03
C GLY A 203 -17.01 25.90 -14.02
N LEU A 204 -16.94 26.86 -13.09
CA LEU A 204 -15.86 26.97 -12.09
C LEU A 204 -15.93 25.90 -10.99
N ASP A 205 -17.11 25.33 -10.70
CA ASP A 205 -17.30 24.37 -9.61
C ASP A 205 -16.46 23.10 -9.82
N ASN A 206 -16.56 22.50 -11.03
CA ASN A 206 -15.79 21.31 -11.39
C ASN A 206 -14.28 21.59 -11.43
N GLN A 207 -13.88 22.76 -11.92
CA GLN A 207 -12.47 23.15 -11.97
C GLN A 207 -11.91 23.37 -10.56
N THR A 208 -12.68 24.01 -9.68
CA THR A 208 -12.29 24.28 -8.28
C THR A 208 -12.24 22.99 -7.48
N ALA A 209 -13.20 22.08 -7.69
CA ALA A 209 -13.18 20.75 -7.09
C ALA A 209 -11.94 19.96 -7.52
N LEU A 210 -11.59 19.97 -8.81
CA LEU A 210 -10.37 19.33 -9.30
C LEU A 210 -9.11 19.98 -8.70
N ALA A 211 -9.02 21.31 -8.71
CA ALA A 211 -7.90 22.04 -8.14
C ALA A 211 -7.71 21.74 -6.66
N LYS A 212 -8.80 21.61 -5.89
CA LYS A 212 -8.75 21.23 -4.47
C LYS A 212 -8.13 19.84 -4.29
N VAL A 213 -8.55 18.86 -5.10
CA VAL A 213 -8.00 17.50 -5.06
C VAL A 213 -6.53 17.51 -5.47
N ILE A 214 -6.17 18.22 -6.55
CA ILE A 214 -4.78 18.34 -7.02
C ILE A 214 -3.88 19.00 -5.96
N ASN A 215 -4.37 20.02 -5.26
CA ASN A 215 -3.61 20.69 -4.19
C ASN A 215 -3.42 19.82 -2.95
N GLN A 216 -4.29 18.83 -2.73
CA GLN A 216 -4.14 17.80 -1.68
C GLN A 216 -3.27 16.63 -2.15
N ALA A 217 -3.17 16.43 -3.48
CA ALA A 217 -2.37 15.38 -4.04
C ALA A 217 -0.88 15.64 -3.77
N PRO A 218 -0.11 14.59 -3.43
CA PRO A 218 1.32 14.71 -3.26
C PRO A 218 1.96 15.33 -4.51
N ARG A 219 2.69 16.44 -4.33
CA ARG A 219 3.20 17.25 -5.46
C ARG A 219 4.35 16.59 -6.20
N SER A 220 5.00 15.64 -5.54
CA SER A 220 6.00 14.80 -6.14
C SER A 220 5.54 13.34 -6.08
N GLN A 221 5.86 12.54 -7.10
CA GLN A 221 5.80 11.08 -6.95
C GLN A 221 6.60 10.62 -5.72
N LEU A 222 7.57 11.43 -5.29
CA LEU A 222 8.41 11.30 -4.11
C LEU A 222 7.71 11.42 -2.76
N ASP A 223 6.55 12.06 -2.67
CA ASP A 223 5.72 12.03 -1.48
C ASP A 223 4.88 10.74 -1.43
N LEU A 224 4.59 10.15 -2.61
CA LEU A 224 4.00 8.81 -2.73
C LEU A 224 5.01 7.70 -2.34
N TYR A 225 6.32 7.99 -2.42
CA TYR A 225 7.37 7.10 -1.99
C TYR A 225 7.56 7.07 -0.46
N GLU A 226 7.22 8.14 0.25
CA GLU A 226 7.17 8.13 1.73
C GLU A 226 6.08 7.16 2.23
N ASP A 227 4.95 7.09 1.51
CA ASP A 227 3.94 6.06 1.76
C ASP A 227 4.42 4.66 1.32
N LEU A 228 5.19 4.53 0.23
CA LEU A 228 5.74 3.24 -0.17
C LEU A 228 6.78 2.70 0.82
N GLU A 229 7.65 3.53 1.38
CA GLU A 229 8.60 3.12 2.43
C GLU A 229 7.85 2.64 3.67
N ASN A 230 6.83 3.38 4.11
CA ASN A 230 5.93 2.93 5.16
C ASN A 230 5.25 1.60 4.81
N ILE A 231 4.81 1.41 3.55
CA ILE A 231 4.24 0.15 3.07
C ILE A 231 5.28 -0.98 3.07
N TYR A 232 6.54 -0.72 2.70
CA TYR A 232 7.61 -1.72 2.72
C TYR A 232 7.95 -2.12 4.16
N GLU A 233 8.06 -1.17 5.09
CA GLU A 233 8.24 -1.47 6.51
C GLU A 233 7.06 -2.27 7.08
N ILE A 234 5.83 -1.90 6.73
CA ILE A 234 4.63 -2.63 7.14
C ILE A 234 4.64 -4.04 6.56
N ASN A 235 4.98 -4.21 5.28
CA ASN A 235 5.07 -5.53 4.65
C ASN A 235 6.18 -6.38 5.25
N ASP A 236 7.33 -5.81 5.60
CA ASP A 236 8.42 -6.53 6.25
C ASP A 236 8.00 -7.00 7.64
N ARG A 237 7.36 -6.13 8.43
CA ARG A 237 6.75 -6.50 9.72
C ARG A 237 5.67 -7.59 9.58
N LEU A 238 4.82 -7.50 8.55
CA LEU A 238 3.81 -8.53 8.28
C LEU A 238 4.43 -9.86 7.84
N THR A 239 5.52 -9.81 7.08
CA THR A 239 6.26 -11.01 6.65
C THR A 239 6.89 -11.69 7.87
N GLN A 240 7.58 -10.94 8.72
CA GLN A 240 8.15 -11.44 9.97
C GLN A 240 7.06 -12.01 10.91
N ALA A 241 5.92 -11.33 11.01
CA ALA A 241 4.78 -11.83 11.80
C ALA A 241 4.19 -13.13 11.24
N ASN A 242 4.09 -13.25 9.91
CA ASN A 242 3.63 -14.48 9.27
C ASN A 242 4.60 -15.64 9.44
N GLU A 243 5.90 -15.40 9.35
CA GLU A 243 6.94 -16.41 9.64
C GLU A 243 6.83 -16.89 11.09
N ALA A 244 6.70 -15.96 12.06
CA ALA A 244 6.51 -16.31 13.46
C ALA A 244 5.24 -17.14 13.70
N LEU A 245 4.12 -16.81 13.04
CA LEU A 245 2.88 -17.58 13.11
C LEU A 245 3.01 -18.97 12.48
N GLN A 246 3.77 -19.11 11.39
CA GLN A 246 4.03 -20.41 10.76
C GLN A 246 4.86 -21.32 11.67
N ASP A 247 5.87 -20.75 12.35
CA ASP A 247 6.68 -21.47 13.34
C ASP A 247 5.83 -21.93 14.53
N GLU A 248 4.96 -21.06 15.06
CA GLU A 248 4.03 -21.41 16.15
C GLU A 248 3.07 -22.54 15.73
N LEU A 249 2.52 -22.46 14.52
CA LEU A 249 1.64 -23.50 13.97
C LEU A 249 2.38 -24.84 13.80
N HIS A 250 3.65 -24.79 13.40
CA HIS A 250 4.50 -25.98 13.33
C HIS A 250 4.72 -26.62 14.71
N GLN A 251 5.01 -25.83 15.75
CA GLN A 251 5.15 -26.33 17.12
C GLN A 251 3.85 -26.97 17.65
N LEU A 252 2.70 -26.36 17.38
CA LEU A 252 1.40 -26.92 17.76
C LEU A 252 1.12 -28.27 17.08
N ARG A 253 1.55 -28.45 15.82
CA ARG A 253 1.43 -29.74 15.13
C ARG A 253 2.29 -30.82 15.78
N ILE A 254 3.54 -30.50 16.15
CA ILE A 254 4.43 -31.43 16.85
C ILE A 254 3.82 -31.86 18.20
N GLU A 255 3.29 -30.92 18.97
CA GLU A 255 2.69 -31.25 20.27
C GLU A 255 1.38 -32.04 20.11
N ASN A 256 0.57 -31.74 19.10
CA ASN A 256 -0.62 -32.54 18.78
C ASN A 256 -0.25 -34.00 18.44
N ASP A 257 0.75 -34.21 17.58
CA ASP A 257 1.23 -35.56 17.24
C ASP A 257 1.76 -36.30 18.47
N ARG A 258 2.44 -35.59 19.37
CA ARG A 258 2.92 -36.15 20.64
C ARG A 258 1.75 -36.56 21.55
N LEU A 259 0.73 -35.73 21.66
CA LEU A 259 -0.46 -36.03 22.46
C LEU A 259 -1.25 -37.21 21.87
N LEU A 260 -1.39 -37.29 20.54
CA LEU A 260 -2.02 -38.42 19.86
C LEU A 260 -1.28 -39.72 20.14
N LYS A 261 0.06 -39.74 20.07
CA LYS A 261 0.87 -40.91 20.45
C LYS A 261 0.68 -41.30 21.92
N LYS A 262 0.57 -40.31 22.82
CA LYS A 262 0.32 -40.55 24.24
C LYS A 262 -1.08 -41.15 24.47
N ILE A 263 -2.09 -40.65 23.77
CA ILE A 263 -3.46 -41.21 23.81
C ILE A 263 -3.44 -42.65 23.33
N GLN A 264 -2.84 -42.95 22.18
CA GLN A 264 -2.72 -44.31 21.65
C GLN A 264 -2.00 -45.25 22.63
N SER A 265 -0.92 -44.79 23.29
CA SER A 265 -0.22 -45.58 24.30
C SER A 265 -1.11 -45.86 25.52
N LEU A 266 -1.87 -44.87 25.98
CA LEU A 266 -2.81 -45.04 27.09
C LEU A 266 -3.95 -46.01 26.72
N GLU A 267 -4.48 -45.91 25.50
CA GLU A 267 -5.49 -46.84 24.98
C GLU A 267 -4.96 -48.28 24.94
N SER A 268 -3.76 -48.51 24.42
CA SER A 268 -3.11 -49.83 24.44
C SER A 268 -2.91 -50.35 25.86
N ASN A 269 -2.44 -49.52 26.80
CA ASN A 269 -2.26 -49.90 28.19
C ASN A 269 -3.59 -50.29 28.87
N ILE A 270 -4.70 -49.62 28.54
CA ILE A 270 -6.04 -49.95 29.05
C ILE A 270 -6.48 -51.30 28.52
N VAL A 271 -6.31 -51.55 27.21
CA VAL A 271 -6.65 -52.84 26.59
C VAL A 271 -5.85 -53.98 27.20
N GLU A 272 -4.55 -53.81 27.42
CA GLU A 272 -3.69 -54.81 28.07
C GLU A 272 -4.13 -55.09 29.51
N LYS A 273 -4.40 -54.05 30.31
CA LYS A 273 -4.88 -54.23 31.69
C LYS A 273 -6.25 -54.91 31.74
N HIS A 274 -7.17 -54.55 30.86
CA HIS A 274 -8.49 -55.20 30.80
C HIS A 274 -8.43 -56.63 30.23
N ALA A 275 -7.46 -56.95 29.35
CA ALA A 275 -7.22 -58.33 28.95
C ALA A 275 -6.74 -59.21 30.12
N ILE A 276 -6.00 -58.63 31.08
CA ILE A 276 -5.57 -59.30 32.31
C ILE A 276 -6.71 -59.40 33.33
N GLU A 277 -7.61 -58.41 33.39
CA GLU A 277 -8.81 -58.43 34.26
C GLU A 277 -10.01 -59.16 33.66
N THR A 278 -9.97 -59.60 32.39
CA THR A 278 -10.77 -60.76 31.94
C THR A 278 -10.22 -62.05 32.54
N VAL A 279 -10.01 -62.06 33.87
CA VAL A 279 -10.23 -63.25 34.69
C VAL A 279 -11.53 -63.85 34.23
N ARG A 280 -11.45 -65.09 33.76
CA ARG A 280 -12.56 -65.86 33.21
C ARG A 280 -13.71 -65.90 34.22
N LEU A 281 -14.63 -64.94 34.13
CA LEU A 281 -15.98 -65.07 34.67
C LEU A 281 -16.70 -66.30 34.08
N LYS A 282 -16.15 -66.92 33.03
CA LYS A 282 -16.59 -68.20 32.46
C LYS A 282 -16.42 -69.41 33.39
N ASP A 283 -15.59 -69.32 34.43
CA ASP A 283 -15.42 -70.43 35.39
C ASP A 283 -16.07 -70.14 36.77
N ILE A 284 -16.94 -69.12 36.86
CA ILE A 284 -17.91 -69.05 37.95
C ILE A 284 -19.16 -69.79 37.47
N PRO A 285 -19.40 -71.04 37.89
CA PRO A 285 -20.59 -71.77 37.48
C PRO A 285 -21.81 -70.97 37.92
N LEU A 286 -22.84 -70.89 37.06
CA LEU A 286 -24.09 -70.19 37.37
C LEU A 286 -24.72 -70.66 38.70
N SER A 287 -24.43 -71.90 39.13
CA SER A 287 -24.84 -72.44 40.42
C SER A 287 -24.24 -71.69 41.63
N ALA A 288 -23.05 -71.09 41.49
CA ALA A 288 -22.45 -70.23 42.53
C ALA A 288 -23.13 -68.85 42.63
N LEU A 289 -23.87 -68.43 41.60
CA LEU A 289 -24.61 -67.16 41.58
C LEU A 289 -26.12 -67.31 41.86
N ILE A 290 -26.69 -68.51 41.67
CA ILE A 290 -28.15 -68.69 41.66
C ILE A 290 -28.70 -69.51 42.83
N ASN A 291 -27.87 -70.16 43.66
CA ASN A 291 -28.40 -71.06 44.71
C ASN A 291 -27.86 -70.86 46.15
N GLU A 292 -27.54 -69.63 46.56
CA GLU A 292 -27.75 -69.28 47.98
C GLU A 292 -29.12 -68.60 48.09
N ALA A 293 -30.10 -69.31 48.66
CA ALA A 293 -31.34 -68.70 49.13
C ALA A 293 -30.99 -67.40 49.86
N ALA A 294 -31.59 -66.30 49.45
CA ALA A 294 -31.29 -64.95 49.94
C ALA A 294 -31.21 -64.94 51.47
N LYS A 295 -30.01 -65.09 52.02
CA LYS A 295 -29.77 -64.84 53.44
C LYS A 295 -29.97 -63.34 53.60
N SER A 296 -31.02 -62.99 54.36
CA SER A 296 -31.38 -61.64 54.77
C SER A 296 -30.14 -60.74 54.83
N ALA A 297 -30.12 -59.69 54.02
CA ALA A 297 -29.03 -58.74 53.85
C ALA A 297 -28.78 -57.90 55.11
N LYS A 298 -28.30 -58.55 56.18
CA LYS A 298 -27.83 -57.90 57.42
C LYS A 298 -26.31 -57.75 57.47
N ASP A 299 -25.59 -58.16 56.42
CA ASP A 299 -24.15 -57.94 56.33
C ASP A 299 -23.85 -56.44 56.09
N PRO A 300 -23.27 -55.72 57.07
CA PRO A 300 -23.02 -54.29 56.97
C PRO A 300 -22.07 -53.94 55.83
N LYS A 301 -21.18 -54.85 55.43
CA LYS A 301 -20.21 -54.61 54.35
C LYS A 301 -20.90 -54.57 52.99
N LYS A 302 -21.84 -55.48 52.74
CA LYS A 302 -22.63 -55.49 51.48
C LYS A 302 -23.53 -54.26 51.39
N LEU A 303 -24.16 -53.86 52.49
CA LEU A 303 -24.96 -52.63 52.55
C LEU A 303 -24.09 -51.38 52.31
N LYS A 304 -22.85 -51.36 52.80
CA LYS A 304 -21.92 -50.24 52.55
C LYS A 304 -21.51 -50.14 51.08
N ILE A 305 -21.33 -51.27 50.39
CA ILE A 305 -21.04 -51.30 48.94
C ILE A 305 -22.24 -50.81 48.14
N PHE A 306 -23.46 -51.29 48.45
CA PHE A 306 -24.68 -50.82 47.80
C PHE A 306 -24.92 -49.33 48.02
N LYS A 307 -24.71 -48.84 49.25
CA LYS A 307 -24.84 -47.42 49.56
C LYS A 307 -23.86 -46.58 48.76
N ARG A 308 -22.59 -47.00 48.66
CA ARG A 308 -21.58 -46.32 47.85
C ARG A 308 -21.97 -46.25 46.37
N LEU A 309 -22.47 -47.35 45.81
CA LEU A 309 -22.96 -47.40 44.43
C LEU A 309 -24.12 -46.43 44.17
N ILE A 310 -25.03 -46.27 45.15
CA ILE A 310 -26.13 -45.31 45.07
C ILE A 310 -25.58 -43.87 45.16
N ASP A 311 -24.69 -43.60 46.11
CA ASP A 311 -24.11 -42.27 46.31
C ASP A 311 -23.32 -41.81 45.08
N ASP A 312 -22.52 -42.71 44.47
CA ASP A 312 -21.77 -42.45 43.25
C ASP A 312 -22.70 -42.12 42.07
N ASN A 313 -23.82 -42.86 41.92
CA ASN A 313 -24.81 -42.60 40.88
C ASN A 313 -25.50 -41.23 41.06
N VAL A 314 -25.78 -40.85 42.31
CA VAL A 314 -26.36 -39.54 42.63
C VAL A 314 -25.38 -38.41 42.33
N ALA A 315 -24.10 -38.58 42.64
CA ALA A 315 -23.06 -37.59 42.35
C ALA A 315 -22.91 -37.35 40.84
N ILE A 316 -22.88 -38.42 40.03
CA ILE A 316 -22.80 -38.33 38.56
C ILE A 316 -23.99 -37.53 38.00
N ARG A 317 -25.20 -37.76 38.51
CA ARG A 317 -26.39 -37.01 38.08
C ARG A 317 -26.37 -35.55 38.49
N LYS A 318 -25.68 -35.19 39.57
CA LYS A 318 -25.55 -33.79 40.01
C LYS A 318 -24.52 -33.03 39.19
N THR A 319 -23.43 -33.66 38.78
CA THR A 319 -22.38 -33.02 37.98
C THR A 319 -22.77 -32.90 36.51
N GLY A 320 -23.59 -33.82 35.98
CA GLY A 320 -24.06 -33.80 34.59
C GLY A 320 -25.19 -32.82 34.26
N VAL A 321 -25.67 -32.00 35.20
CA VAL A 321 -26.81 -31.08 35.00
C VAL A 321 -26.38 -29.61 34.83
N ASN A 322 -25.09 -29.29 34.95
CA ASN A 322 -24.57 -27.93 34.74
C ASN A 322 -23.66 -27.79 33.50
N GLY A 323 -23.86 -28.64 32.49
CA GLY A 323 -23.26 -28.53 31.16
C GLY A 323 -24.27 -27.99 30.16
#